data_AF-A0A8B6E142-F1
#
_entry.id   AF-A0A8B6E142-F1
#
_cell.length_a   1.000
_cell.length_b   1.000
_cell.length_c   1.000
_cell.angle_alpha   90.00
_cell.angle_beta   90.00
_cell.angle_gamma   90.00
#
_symmetry.space_group_name_H-M   'P 1'
#
loop_
_entity.id
_entity.type
_entity.pdbx_description
1 polymer ?
#
loop_
_entity_poly.entity_id
_entity_poly.type
_entity_poly.pdbx_seq_one_letter_code
_entity_poly.pdbx_strand_id
1 'polypeptide(L)'
;MHATTPVNVKQLKSELMNHPDKHFVDYLCNGLQYGFDTMVKYDNIKTMECRNNLSARSQKDTVADLINKELLNGFVYGPFEKLPFDDYRVSPLGVAEAEHNYKVKHILHLLDDFLTVDPPEFDAERTMALMTMIFNRLNVPLAANKTMGPLTCIEYLGIVLDTDKLEARLPANKVERICKFIISIIQKSTCTKRELLQLLGHLNFASRVIVPGRSFVSYLIKLSTKVKELHFYVNLRKEARVDLEFWLRFLHNWNGINMFYDCNYTSNFDMQLYTDASSTIGYGGYYQGKWFCSTWPKELPSLNDKSLSMAFLELYPIVVAALFVGKEWKCKKILFLCDNEATVAIVKKGRSKCIEIMKLMRQLTWCACVNNFQVTAKHIEGRKNNISDALSRLQMEKFHRLAPHAEKLPHTTARVSTK
;
A
#
# COMPACT_ATOMS: atom_id res chain seq x y z
N MET A 1 17.10 -13.21 31.81
CA MET A 1 15.85 -13.46 31.07
C MET A 1 16.16 -13.51 29.59
N HIS A 2 15.94 -14.63 28.91
CA HIS A 2 15.89 -14.63 27.45
C HIS A 2 14.43 -14.43 27.05
N ALA A 3 14.15 -13.46 26.19
CA ALA A 3 12.83 -13.38 25.57
C ALA A 3 12.61 -14.69 24.81
N THR A 4 11.69 -15.53 25.28
CA THR A 4 11.27 -16.70 24.52
C THR A 4 10.40 -16.20 23.39
N THR A 5 10.97 -16.29 22.19
CA THR A 5 10.19 -16.27 20.96
C THR A 5 9.04 -17.30 21.06
N PRO A 6 7.81 -16.99 20.63
CA PRO A 6 6.72 -17.97 20.56
C PRO A 6 7.00 -19.09 19.55
N VAL A 7 8.11 -19.00 18.81
CA VAL A 7 8.55 -19.96 17.81
C VAL A 7 9.30 -21.13 18.46
N ASN A 8 8.88 -22.37 18.20
CA ASN A 8 9.60 -23.56 18.66
C ASN A 8 10.93 -23.73 17.90
N VAL A 9 11.99 -23.11 18.41
CA VAL A 9 13.31 -23.03 17.75
C VAL A 9 13.93 -24.42 17.52
N LYS A 10 13.68 -25.41 18.39
CA LYS A 10 14.19 -26.78 18.19
C LYS A 10 13.55 -27.46 16.98
N GLN A 11 12.23 -27.29 16.81
CA GLN A 11 11.53 -27.81 15.65
C GLN A 11 11.89 -27.03 14.38
N LEU A 12 12.01 -25.69 14.46
CA LEU A 12 12.49 -24.85 13.37
C LEU A 12 13.90 -25.24 12.89
N LYS A 13 14.81 -25.53 13.82
CA LYS A 13 16.18 -25.99 13.52
C LYS A 13 16.20 -27.38 12.87
N SER A 14 15.28 -28.26 13.27
CA SER A 14 15.09 -29.58 12.67
C SER A 14 14.55 -29.50 11.23
N GLU A 15 13.55 -28.65 10.97
CA GLU A 15 13.00 -28.40 9.63
C GLU A 15 14.02 -27.73 8.69
N LEU A 16 14.96 -26.96 9.25
CA LEU A 16 16.05 -26.30 8.52
C LEU A 16 17.34 -27.15 8.43
N MET A 17 17.30 -28.44 8.82
CA MET A 17 18.49 -29.31 8.82
C MET A 17 19.12 -29.56 7.46
N ASN A 18 18.39 -29.41 6.35
CA ASN A 18 18.94 -29.56 5.00
C ASN A 18 19.17 -28.22 4.30
N HIS A 19 19.02 -27.10 5.02
CA HIS A 19 19.26 -25.77 4.46
C HIS A 19 20.74 -25.57 4.12
N PRO A 20 21.10 -25.16 2.89
CA PRO A 20 22.49 -25.15 2.41
C PRO A 20 23.35 -24.09 3.10
N ASP A 21 22.75 -22.99 3.57
CA ASP A 21 23.45 -21.98 4.38
C ASP A 21 23.19 -22.25 5.87
N LYS A 22 24.18 -22.86 6.52
CA LYS A 22 24.13 -23.19 7.95
C LYS A 22 24.42 -21.99 8.84
N HIS A 23 25.23 -21.07 8.38
CA HIS A 23 25.66 -19.94 9.19
C HIS A 23 24.51 -18.95 9.44
N PHE A 24 23.64 -18.78 8.44
CA PHE A 24 22.40 -18.04 8.58
C PHE A 24 21.41 -18.73 9.53
N VAL A 25 21.21 -20.05 9.38
CA VAL A 25 20.30 -20.82 10.23
C VAL A 25 20.72 -20.73 11.69
N ASP A 26 22.03 -20.80 11.96
CA ASP A 26 22.55 -20.64 13.32
C ASP A 26 22.40 -19.20 13.82
N TYR A 27 22.69 -18.17 13.02
CA TYR A 27 22.45 -16.78 13.45
C TYR A 27 20.98 -16.51 13.79
N LEU A 28 20.05 -17.00 12.97
CA LEU A 28 18.62 -16.82 13.17
C LEU A 28 18.12 -17.60 14.40
N CYS A 29 18.49 -18.88 14.51
CA CYS A 29 18.09 -19.69 15.66
C CYS A 29 18.67 -19.13 16.96
N ASN A 30 19.93 -18.66 16.93
CA ASN A 30 20.59 -18.08 18.09
C ASN A 30 20.01 -16.71 18.44
N GLY A 31 19.73 -15.84 17.47
CA GLY A 31 19.11 -14.54 17.72
C GLY A 31 17.69 -14.65 18.26
N LEU A 32 16.92 -15.63 17.80
CA LEU A 32 15.58 -15.94 18.32
C LEU A 32 15.61 -16.59 19.71
N GLN A 33 16.65 -17.34 20.03
CA GLN A 33 16.78 -18.03 21.32
C GLN A 33 17.43 -17.14 22.38
N TYR A 34 18.33 -16.24 21.98
CA TYR A 34 19.20 -15.50 22.90
C TYR A 34 19.10 -13.97 22.77
N GLY A 35 18.46 -13.43 21.72
CA GLY A 35 18.31 -12.00 21.44
C GLY A 35 19.24 -11.50 20.32
N PHE A 36 18.90 -10.35 19.73
CA PHE A 36 19.68 -9.71 18.66
C PHE A 36 20.45 -8.50 19.20
N ASP A 37 21.72 -8.35 18.81
CA ASP A 37 22.55 -7.21 19.18
C ASP A 37 22.09 -5.92 18.48
N THR A 38 21.82 -4.86 19.25
CA THR A 38 21.30 -3.56 18.77
C THR A 38 22.36 -2.45 18.74
N MET A 39 23.59 -2.72 19.22
CA MET A 39 24.76 -1.81 19.19
C MET A 39 24.62 -0.44 19.92
N VAL A 40 23.67 -0.27 20.85
CA VAL A 40 23.55 0.98 21.64
C VAL A 40 24.31 0.87 22.98
N LYS A 41 25.16 1.85 23.31
CA LYS A 41 25.91 1.90 24.60
C LYS A 41 25.36 3.01 25.52
N TYR A 42 25.08 2.65 26.77
CA TYR A 42 24.66 3.57 27.83
C TYR A 42 25.65 3.51 28.99
N ASP A 43 26.24 4.64 29.37
CA ASP A 43 27.11 4.73 30.55
C ASP A 43 26.28 5.16 31.77
N ASN A 44 26.33 4.35 32.84
CA ASN A 44 25.74 4.57 34.16
C ASN A 44 24.20 4.63 34.24
N ILE A 45 23.55 3.47 34.09
CA ILE A 45 22.13 3.29 34.43
C ILE A 45 22.01 3.15 35.96
N LYS A 46 21.35 4.09 36.64
CA LYS A 46 20.85 3.88 38.00
C LYS A 46 19.41 3.39 37.93
N THR A 47 19.09 2.36 38.69
CA THR A 47 17.72 1.86 38.87
C THR A 47 16.80 2.96 39.39
N MET A 48 15.61 3.06 38.81
CA MET A 48 14.61 4.06 39.20
C MET A 48 13.21 3.47 39.16
N GLU A 49 12.49 3.56 40.28
CA GLU A 49 11.08 3.17 40.37
C GLU A 49 10.20 4.40 40.59
N CYS A 50 9.26 4.61 39.68
CA CYS A 50 8.23 5.62 39.87
C CYS A 50 6.95 4.99 40.41
N ARG A 51 6.34 5.63 41.41
CA ARG A 51 5.06 5.19 41.97
C ARG A 51 3.94 5.41 40.96
N ASN A 52 3.07 4.42 40.78
CA ASN A 52 1.89 4.54 39.91
C ASN A 52 1.03 5.76 40.22
N ASN A 53 0.34 6.30 39.22
CA ASN A 53 -0.60 7.39 39.39
C ASN A 53 -1.78 6.98 40.30
N LEU A 54 -2.51 7.96 40.83
CA LEU A 54 -3.63 7.68 41.74
C LEU A 54 -4.70 6.81 41.06
N SER A 55 -4.99 7.05 39.77
CA SER A 55 -5.99 6.30 38.99
C SER A 55 -5.68 4.80 38.89
N ALA A 56 -4.42 4.44 38.61
CA ALA A 56 -4.00 3.04 38.58
C ALA A 56 -3.99 2.38 39.97
N ARG A 57 -3.86 3.16 41.05
CA ARG A 57 -3.92 2.66 42.43
C ARG A 57 -5.35 2.43 42.92
N SER A 58 -6.31 3.25 42.46
CA SER A 58 -7.72 3.13 42.80
C SER A 58 -8.45 2.05 41.99
N GLN A 59 -8.03 1.79 40.75
CA GLN A 59 -8.69 0.87 39.82
C GLN A 59 -7.82 -0.37 39.53
N LYS A 60 -7.44 -1.11 40.57
CA LYS A 60 -6.47 -2.21 40.47
C LYS A 60 -6.94 -3.35 39.57
N ASP A 61 -8.23 -3.67 39.61
CA ASP A 61 -8.81 -4.74 38.81
C ASP A 61 -8.82 -4.37 37.32
N THR A 62 -9.20 -3.14 36.98
CA THR A 62 -9.13 -2.61 35.61
C THR A 62 -7.71 -2.59 35.05
N VAL A 63 -6.70 -2.20 35.87
CA VAL A 63 -5.28 -2.30 35.48
C VAL A 63 -4.93 -3.74 35.16
N ALA A 64 -5.31 -4.68 36.03
CA ALA A 64 -5.01 -6.09 35.86
C ALA A 64 -5.65 -6.64 34.58
N ASP A 65 -6.90 -6.30 34.30
CA ASP A 65 -7.61 -6.72 33.09
C ASP A 65 -6.99 -6.16 31.80
N LEU A 66 -6.60 -4.89 31.79
CA LEU A 66 -5.92 -4.27 30.65
C LEU A 66 -4.55 -4.89 30.41
N ILE A 67 -3.77 -5.11 31.47
CA ILE A 67 -2.48 -5.82 31.40
C ILE A 67 -2.70 -7.25 30.89
N ASN A 68 -3.71 -7.96 31.40
CA ASN A 68 -4.07 -9.32 30.95
C ASN A 68 -4.48 -9.34 29.49
N LYS A 69 -5.19 -8.32 28.99
CA LYS A 69 -5.56 -8.20 27.57
C LYS A 69 -4.34 -7.97 26.68
N GLU A 70 -3.42 -7.12 27.09
CA GLU A 70 -2.15 -6.89 26.38
C GLU A 70 -1.26 -8.16 26.41
N LEU A 71 -1.27 -8.91 27.52
CA LEU A 71 -0.62 -10.21 27.65
C LEU A 71 -1.24 -11.26 26.71
N LEU A 72 -2.57 -11.34 26.63
CA LEU A 72 -3.30 -12.24 25.74
C LEU A 72 -3.05 -11.92 24.27
N ASN A 73 -2.95 -10.62 23.91
CA ASN A 73 -2.58 -10.18 22.57
C ASN A 73 -1.09 -10.34 22.26
N GLY A 74 -0.27 -10.72 23.26
CA GLY A 74 1.17 -10.94 23.11
C GLY A 74 2.00 -9.66 22.96
N PHE A 75 1.47 -8.51 23.39
CA PHE A 75 2.12 -7.20 23.23
C PHE A 75 3.04 -6.83 24.39
N VAL A 76 2.90 -7.47 25.55
CA VAL A 76 3.72 -7.21 26.75
C VAL A 76 4.22 -8.54 27.35
N TYR A 77 5.37 -8.51 28.05
CA TYR A 77 5.92 -9.66 28.79
C TYR A 77 5.82 -9.45 30.30
N GLY A 78 5.47 -10.50 31.03
CA GLY A 78 5.23 -10.51 32.47
C GLY A 78 3.90 -11.20 32.82
N PRO A 79 3.38 -11.01 34.05
CA PRO A 79 4.07 -10.48 35.21
C PRO A 79 5.22 -11.41 35.66
N PHE A 80 6.29 -10.85 36.19
CA PHE A 80 7.45 -11.62 36.67
C PHE A 80 7.46 -11.67 38.21
N GLU A 81 7.65 -12.84 38.81
CA GLU A 81 7.72 -13.00 40.27
C GLU A 81 8.96 -12.34 40.89
N LYS A 82 10.06 -12.25 40.13
CA LYS A 82 11.28 -11.55 40.50
C LYS A 82 11.70 -10.62 39.37
N LEU A 83 12.24 -9.45 39.72
CA LEU A 83 12.69 -8.45 38.75
C LEU A 83 13.63 -9.08 37.71
N PRO A 84 13.34 -8.88 36.41
CA PRO A 84 14.11 -9.42 35.29
C PRO A 84 15.60 -9.14 35.27
N PHE A 85 15.99 -7.98 35.78
CA PHE A 85 17.27 -7.32 35.58
C PHE A 85 17.62 -6.55 36.86
N ASP A 86 18.91 -6.45 37.15
CA ASP A 86 19.41 -5.70 38.32
C ASP A 86 19.31 -4.18 38.11
N ASP A 87 19.51 -3.72 36.87
CA ASP A 87 19.34 -2.33 36.45
C ASP A 87 18.05 -2.15 35.63
N TYR A 88 17.13 -1.33 36.11
CA TYR A 88 15.83 -1.15 35.45
C TYR A 88 15.20 0.22 35.71
N ARG A 89 14.23 0.60 34.88
CA ARG A 89 13.38 1.76 35.10
C ARG A 89 11.91 1.37 35.03
N VAL A 90 11.17 1.63 36.10
CA VAL A 90 9.72 1.46 36.14
C VAL A 90 9.04 2.80 35.91
N SER A 91 8.33 2.93 34.79
CA SER A 91 7.47 4.09 34.52
C SER A 91 6.14 3.94 35.26
N PRO A 92 5.54 5.04 35.76
CA PRO A 92 4.28 4.95 36.47
C PRO A 92 3.15 4.57 35.50
N LEU A 93 2.31 3.61 35.90
CA LEU A 93 1.06 3.32 35.21
C LEU A 93 -0.02 4.32 35.61
N GLY A 94 -0.88 4.66 34.67
CA GLY A 94 -2.13 5.37 34.89
C GLY A 94 -3.24 4.63 34.14
N VAL A 95 -4.38 4.42 34.80
CA VAL A 95 -5.59 4.02 34.09
C VAL A 95 -6.30 5.29 33.64
N ALA A 96 -6.64 5.32 32.37
CA ALA A 96 -7.66 6.21 31.86
C ALA A 96 -8.91 5.35 31.66
N GLU A 97 -9.86 5.43 32.59
CA GLU A 97 -11.19 4.90 32.36
C GLU A 97 -11.89 5.81 31.36
N ALA A 98 -11.98 5.33 30.12
CA ALA A 98 -12.81 5.94 29.09
C ALA A 98 -14.17 5.25 29.12
N GLU A 99 -15.02 5.62 30.06
CA GLU A 99 -16.42 5.23 29.99
C GLU A 99 -17.07 5.91 28.77
N HIS A 100 -17.76 5.13 27.93
CA HIS A 100 -18.58 5.65 26.84
C HIS A 100 -19.88 6.27 27.39
N ASN A 101 -19.73 7.26 28.26
CA ASN A 101 -20.82 7.92 28.98
C ASN A 101 -21.84 8.60 28.04
N TYR A 102 -21.41 8.92 26.82
CA TYR A 102 -22.20 9.69 25.87
C TYR A 102 -22.66 8.87 24.65
N LYS A 103 -22.35 7.56 24.61
CA LYS A 103 -22.73 6.63 23.52
C LYS A 103 -22.33 7.10 22.10
N VAL A 104 -21.27 7.90 21.97
CA VAL A 104 -20.69 8.24 20.67
C VAL A 104 -19.96 7.01 20.14
N LYS A 105 -20.39 6.46 19.00
CA LYS A 105 -19.91 5.16 18.49
C LYS A 105 -18.50 5.22 17.92
N HIS A 106 -18.21 6.24 17.12
CA HIS A 106 -16.94 6.35 16.40
C HIS A 106 -16.38 7.75 16.56
N ILE A 107 -15.27 7.83 17.30
CA ILE A 107 -14.45 9.03 17.41
C ILE A 107 -13.05 8.67 16.94
N LEU A 108 -12.58 9.41 15.94
CA LEU A 108 -11.19 9.44 15.53
C LEU A 108 -10.59 10.74 16.06
N HIS A 109 -9.42 10.64 16.68
CA HIS A 109 -8.65 11.82 17.06
C HIS A 109 -7.24 11.70 16.50
N LEU A 110 -6.70 12.81 16.01
CA LEU A 110 -5.29 12.92 15.67
C LEU A 110 -4.76 14.26 16.15
N LEU A 111 -3.90 14.23 17.16
CA LEU A 111 -3.41 15.43 17.83
C LEU A 111 -4.59 16.28 18.33
N ASP A 112 -4.77 17.48 17.77
CA ASP A 112 -5.80 18.44 18.16
C ASP A 112 -7.10 18.30 17.36
N ASP A 113 -7.11 17.46 16.30
CA ASP A 113 -8.26 17.29 15.42
C ASP A 113 -9.12 16.11 15.87
N PHE A 114 -10.43 16.35 16.00
CA PHE A 114 -11.44 15.34 16.35
C PHE A 114 -12.40 15.15 15.19
N LEU A 115 -12.71 13.90 14.86
CA LEU A 115 -13.70 13.51 13.88
C LEU A 115 -14.66 12.51 14.50
N THR A 116 -15.95 12.82 14.44
CA THR A 116 -17.01 11.87 14.77
C THR A 116 -17.67 11.38 13.49
N VAL A 117 -18.04 10.10 13.44
CA VAL A 117 -18.72 9.49 12.29
C VAL A 117 -19.92 8.72 12.79
N ASP A 118 -21.10 9.20 12.43
CA ASP A 118 -22.36 8.54 12.75
C ASP A 118 -22.91 7.81 11.52
N PRO A 119 -23.41 6.57 11.70
CA PRO A 119 -24.10 5.87 10.63
C PRO A 119 -25.49 6.51 10.38
N PRO A 120 -26.13 6.28 9.23
CA PRO A 120 -27.37 6.96 8.84
C PRO A 120 -28.55 6.78 9.82
N GLU A 121 -28.52 5.74 10.66
CA GLU A 121 -29.57 5.49 11.66
C GLU A 121 -29.40 6.31 12.95
N PHE A 122 -28.31 7.08 13.08
CA PHE A 122 -27.97 7.87 14.25
C PHE A 122 -28.11 9.37 13.96
N ASP A 123 -28.53 10.11 14.98
CA ASP A 123 -28.65 11.56 14.92
C ASP A 123 -27.27 12.22 15.12
N ALA A 124 -26.68 12.68 14.02
CA ALA A 124 -25.39 13.35 14.04
C ALA A 124 -25.43 14.73 14.74
N GLU A 125 -26.59 15.40 14.77
CA GLU A 125 -26.77 16.66 15.53
C GLU A 125 -26.62 16.41 17.03
N ARG A 126 -27.19 15.29 17.50
CA ARG A 126 -27.01 14.86 18.89
C ARG A 126 -25.53 14.63 19.21
N THR A 127 -24.78 13.92 18.36
CA THR A 127 -23.36 13.66 18.60
C THR A 127 -22.56 14.96 18.64
N MET A 128 -22.83 15.87 17.70
CA MET A 128 -22.19 17.18 17.66
C MET A 128 -22.48 17.99 18.94
N ALA A 129 -23.75 18.07 19.35
CA ALA A 129 -24.16 18.74 20.58
C ALA A 129 -23.51 18.15 21.82
N LEU A 130 -23.39 16.82 21.91
CA LEU A 130 -22.70 16.13 23.00
C LEU A 130 -21.21 16.48 23.03
N MET A 131 -20.52 16.44 21.88
CA MET A 131 -19.11 16.82 21.79
C MET A 131 -18.90 18.27 22.22
N THR A 132 -19.69 19.21 21.72
CA THR A 132 -19.60 20.63 22.12
C THR A 132 -19.88 20.82 23.61
N MET A 133 -20.90 20.15 24.15
CA MET A 133 -21.20 20.19 25.58
C MET A 133 -20.03 19.67 26.42
N ILE A 134 -19.41 18.55 26.04
CA ILE A 134 -18.27 17.95 26.76
C ILE A 134 -17.08 18.90 26.74
N PHE A 135 -16.74 19.45 25.58
CA PHE A 135 -15.60 20.37 25.44
C PHE A 135 -15.81 21.64 26.27
N ASN A 136 -17.01 22.21 26.24
CA ASN A 136 -17.36 23.35 27.07
C ASN A 136 -17.30 23.03 28.57
N ARG A 137 -17.80 21.87 29.00
CA ARG A 137 -17.70 21.43 30.41
C ARG A 137 -16.27 21.23 30.87
N LEU A 138 -15.38 20.80 29.97
CA LEU A 138 -13.96 20.60 30.23
C LEU A 138 -13.11 21.86 30.01
N ASN A 139 -13.73 23.00 29.65
CA ASN A 139 -13.04 24.22 29.25
C ASN A 139 -11.99 24.02 28.14
N VAL A 140 -12.24 23.07 27.23
CA VAL A 140 -11.42 22.86 26.03
C VAL A 140 -11.93 23.80 24.93
N PRO A 141 -11.14 24.79 24.49
CA PRO A 141 -11.60 25.77 23.51
C PRO A 141 -11.79 25.13 22.14
N LEU A 142 -12.99 25.27 21.59
CA LEU A 142 -13.29 24.91 20.21
C LEU A 142 -13.02 26.10 19.28
N ALA A 143 -12.23 25.87 18.23
CA ALA A 143 -11.99 26.87 17.20
C ALA A 143 -13.23 26.96 16.28
N ALA A 144 -14.16 27.88 16.57
CA ALA A 144 -15.44 28.00 15.87
C ALA A 144 -15.32 28.11 14.34
N ASN A 145 -14.23 28.69 13.83
CA ASN A 145 -13.96 28.81 12.39
C ASN A 145 -13.43 27.52 11.73
N LYS A 146 -13.03 26.52 12.53
CA LYS A 146 -12.55 25.21 12.09
C LYS A 146 -13.52 24.09 12.46
N THR A 147 -14.37 24.31 13.45
CA THR A 147 -15.43 23.39 13.84
C THR A 147 -16.48 23.35 12.73
N MET A 148 -16.76 22.15 12.23
CA MET A 148 -17.68 21.92 11.13
C MET A 148 -18.44 20.62 11.35
N GLY A 149 -19.69 20.59 10.92
CA GLY A 149 -20.58 19.44 11.10
C GLY A 149 -21.85 19.77 11.91
N PRO A 150 -22.81 18.82 11.96
CA PRO A 150 -22.78 17.55 11.23
C PRO A 150 -23.01 17.77 9.72
N LEU A 151 -22.17 17.17 8.89
CA LEU A 151 -22.20 17.31 7.43
C LEU A 151 -21.75 16.00 6.80
N THR A 152 -22.30 15.68 5.63
CA THR A 152 -21.89 14.52 4.81
C THR A 152 -20.60 14.77 4.03
N CYS A 153 -20.14 16.03 3.96
CA CYS A 153 -18.91 16.43 3.29
C CYS A 153 -18.09 17.38 4.18
N ILE A 154 -16.89 16.95 4.60
CA ILE A 154 -16.02 17.70 5.51
C ILE A 154 -14.55 17.59 5.10
N GLU A 155 -13.72 18.58 5.44
CA GLU A 155 -12.25 18.47 5.32
C GLU A 155 -11.64 18.03 6.66
N TYR A 156 -11.01 16.86 6.68
CA TYR A 156 -10.30 16.33 7.85
C TYR A 156 -8.85 16.01 7.50
N LEU A 157 -7.89 16.52 8.28
CA LEU A 157 -6.44 16.37 8.04
C LEU A 157 -6.00 16.76 6.62
N GLY A 158 -6.72 17.70 6.05
CA GLY A 158 -6.44 18.21 4.72
C GLY A 158 -6.97 17.38 3.56
N ILE A 159 -7.86 16.41 3.81
CA ILE A 159 -8.54 15.57 2.83
C ILE A 159 -10.04 15.80 3.00
N VAL A 160 -10.75 16.01 1.89
CA VAL A 160 -12.22 16.07 1.89
C VAL A 160 -12.76 14.65 1.92
N LEU A 161 -13.60 14.36 2.91
CA LEU A 161 -14.34 13.13 3.07
C LEU A 161 -15.80 13.41 2.70
N ASP A 162 -16.36 12.63 1.80
CA ASP A 162 -17.71 12.80 1.27
C ASP A 162 -18.45 11.46 1.35
N THR A 163 -19.35 11.35 2.32
CA THR A 163 -20.08 10.11 2.63
C THR A 163 -21.20 9.85 1.65
N ASP A 164 -21.76 10.88 1.01
CA ASP A 164 -22.84 10.71 0.01
C ASP A 164 -22.30 10.06 -1.26
N LYS A 165 -21.09 10.48 -1.67
CA LYS A 165 -20.39 9.91 -2.83
C LYS A 165 -19.48 8.73 -2.47
N LEU A 166 -19.27 8.49 -1.17
CA LEU A 166 -18.33 7.48 -0.66
C LEU A 166 -16.90 7.70 -1.22
N GLU A 167 -16.44 8.95 -1.22
CA GLU A 167 -15.13 9.32 -1.74
C GLU A 167 -14.28 10.08 -0.73
N ALA A 168 -12.96 9.92 -0.86
CA ALA A 168 -11.99 10.82 -0.29
C ALA A 168 -11.32 11.57 -1.45
N ARG A 169 -11.12 12.89 -1.30
CA ARG A 169 -10.50 13.73 -2.33
C ARG A 169 -9.62 14.82 -1.74
N LEU A 170 -8.68 15.31 -2.53
CA LEU A 170 -7.95 16.53 -2.19
C LEU A 170 -8.87 17.75 -2.40
N PRO A 171 -8.83 18.74 -1.50
CA PRO A 171 -9.45 20.05 -1.74
C PRO A 171 -9.00 20.67 -3.06
N ALA A 172 -9.92 21.35 -3.76
CA ALA A 172 -9.69 21.91 -5.10
C ALA A 172 -8.51 22.90 -5.15
N ASN A 173 -8.38 23.75 -4.13
CA ASN A 173 -7.25 24.68 -3.98
C ASN A 173 -5.89 23.95 -3.88
N LYS A 174 -5.84 22.78 -3.22
CA LYS A 174 -4.62 21.97 -3.15
C LYS A 174 -4.30 21.35 -4.50
N VAL A 175 -5.30 20.82 -5.20
CA VAL A 175 -5.11 20.29 -6.58
C VAL A 175 -4.55 21.38 -7.49
N GLU A 176 -5.17 22.56 -7.51
CA GLU A 176 -4.72 23.69 -8.33
C GLU A 176 -3.28 24.09 -8.01
N ARG A 177 -2.93 24.21 -6.72
CA ARG A 177 -1.57 24.53 -6.28
C ARG A 177 -0.56 23.50 -6.76
N ILE A 178 -0.87 22.21 -6.65
CA ILE A 178 0.03 21.13 -7.09
C ILE A 178 0.17 21.15 -8.61
N CYS A 179 -0.92 21.28 -9.36
CA CYS A 179 -0.89 21.38 -10.81
C CYS A 179 -0.03 22.56 -11.29
N LYS A 180 -0.22 23.76 -10.72
CA LYS A 180 0.59 24.94 -11.02
C LYS A 180 2.09 24.69 -10.76
N PHE A 181 2.42 24.01 -9.67
CA PHE A 181 3.81 23.73 -9.33
C PHE A 181 4.43 22.67 -10.25
N ILE A 182 3.67 21.63 -10.65
CA ILE A 182 4.14 20.66 -11.63
C ILE A 182 4.40 21.34 -12.97
N ILE A 183 3.47 22.16 -13.46
CA ILE A 183 3.60 22.87 -14.74
C ILE A 183 4.85 23.76 -14.74
N SER A 184 5.09 24.51 -13.66
CA SER A 184 6.27 25.40 -13.57
C SER A 184 7.60 24.62 -13.54
N ILE A 185 7.62 23.39 -13.04
CA ILE A 185 8.80 22.51 -13.06
C ILE A 185 8.98 21.87 -14.44
N ILE A 186 7.92 21.38 -15.08
CA ILE A 186 7.99 20.77 -16.42
C ILE A 186 8.50 21.76 -17.48
N GLN A 187 8.14 23.04 -17.37
CA GLN A 187 8.60 24.06 -18.32
C GLN A 187 10.13 24.32 -18.26
N LYS A 188 10.78 24.01 -17.14
CA LYS A 188 12.23 24.21 -16.96
C LYS A 188 13.02 22.97 -17.39
N SER A 189 14.26 23.14 -17.86
CA SER A 189 15.18 22.01 -18.12
C SER A 189 15.76 21.42 -16.82
N THR A 190 15.91 22.26 -15.80
CA THR A 190 16.44 21.91 -14.48
C THR A 190 15.60 22.52 -13.37
N CYS A 191 15.65 21.94 -12.18
CA CYS A 191 15.09 22.52 -10.95
C CYS A 191 16.05 22.31 -9.79
N THR A 192 15.96 23.13 -8.75
CA THR A 192 16.75 22.93 -7.53
C THR A 192 16.28 21.68 -6.79
N LYS A 193 17.18 21.04 -6.03
CA LYS A 193 16.80 19.92 -5.15
C LYS A 193 15.70 20.33 -4.18
N ARG A 194 15.72 21.57 -3.68
CA ARG A 194 14.67 22.13 -2.81
C ARG A 194 13.30 22.14 -3.49
N GLU A 195 13.20 22.67 -4.72
CA GLU A 195 11.95 22.67 -5.49
C GLU A 195 11.44 21.25 -5.72
N LEU A 196 12.34 20.31 -6.10
CA LEU A 196 11.98 18.91 -6.32
C LEU A 196 11.47 18.25 -5.03
N LEU A 197 12.12 18.46 -3.89
CA LEU A 197 11.69 17.90 -2.61
C LEU A 197 10.37 18.51 -2.12
N GLN A 198 10.14 19.81 -2.35
CA GLN A 198 8.85 20.44 -2.05
C GLN A 198 7.73 19.82 -2.88
N LEU A 199 7.95 19.66 -4.19
CA LEU A 199 7.00 18.97 -5.06
C LEU A 199 6.76 17.53 -4.57
N LEU A 200 7.81 16.79 -4.20
CA LEU A 200 7.68 15.43 -3.69
C LEU A 200 6.86 15.36 -2.40
N GLY A 201 6.98 16.35 -1.51
CA GLY A 201 6.12 16.47 -0.34
C GLY A 201 4.64 16.58 -0.72
N HIS A 202 4.33 17.43 -1.70
CA HIS A 202 2.98 17.56 -2.23
C HIS A 202 2.46 16.27 -2.88
N LEU A 203 3.27 15.60 -3.71
CA LEU A 203 2.88 14.36 -4.38
C LEU A 203 2.71 13.19 -3.39
N ASN A 204 3.55 13.13 -2.35
CA ASN A 204 3.39 12.15 -1.27
C ASN A 204 2.11 12.39 -0.47
N PHE A 205 1.74 13.64 -0.22
CA PHE A 205 0.45 13.95 0.39
C PHE A 205 -0.70 13.54 -0.52
N ALA A 206 -0.64 13.90 -1.82
CA ALA A 206 -1.65 13.53 -2.81
C ALA A 206 -1.81 12.00 -2.92
N SER A 207 -0.70 11.27 -2.79
CA SER A 207 -0.66 9.80 -2.79
C SER A 207 -1.43 9.12 -1.65
N ARG A 208 -1.92 9.86 -0.65
CA ARG A 208 -2.84 9.33 0.37
C ARG A 208 -4.20 9.00 -0.22
N VAL A 209 -4.67 9.87 -1.13
CA VAL A 209 -5.89 9.65 -1.87
C VAL A 209 -5.52 8.91 -3.16
N ILE A 210 -4.61 9.45 -3.97
CA ILE A 210 -4.17 8.88 -5.26
C ILE A 210 -3.16 7.74 -5.04
N VAL A 211 -3.61 6.63 -4.44
CA VAL A 211 -2.77 5.46 -4.12
C VAL A 211 -1.91 4.99 -5.30
N PRO A 212 -2.45 4.88 -6.54
CA PRO A 212 -1.66 4.44 -7.69
C PRO A 212 -0.52 5.40 -8.06
N GLY A 213 -0.60 6.69 -7.69
CA GLY A 213 0.41 7.70 -7.98
C GLY A 213 1.77 7.44 -7.30
N ARG A 214 1.79 6.70 -6.19
CA ARG A 214 3.02 6.41 -5.40
C ARG A 214 4.15 5.82 -6.22
N SER A 215 3.82 4.99 -7.20
CA SER A 215 4.77 4.35 -8.10
C SER A 215 5.69 5.32 -8.84
N PHE A 216 5.19 6.51 -9.15
CA PHE A 216 5.88 7.52 -9.96
C PHE A 216 6.63 8.56 -9.13
N VAL A 217 6.52 8.49 -7.80
CA VAL A 217 7.30 9.33 -6.88
C VAL A 217 8.72 8.77 -6.74
N SER A 218 8.90 7.45 -6.81
CA SER A 218 10.20 6.81 -6.53
C SER A 218 11.32 7.25 -7.47
N TYR A 219 11.03 7.49 -8.75
CA TYR A 219 12.05 7.95 -9.70
C TYR A 219 12.50 9.37 -9.37
N LEU A 220 11.55 10.25 -9.04
CA LEU A 220 11.81 11.63 -8.63
C LEU A 220 12.60 11.70 -7.31
N ILE A 221 12.33 10.81 -6.34
CA ILE A 221 13.13 10.68 -5.12
C ILE A 221 14.58 10.31 -5.49
N LYS A 222 14.78 9.27 -6.31
CA LYS A 222 16.13 8.87 -6.78
C LYS A 222 16.83 10.00 -7.53
N LEU A 223 16.09 10.83 -8.24
CA LEU A 223 16.63 11.98 -8.94
C LEU A 223 17.14 13.04 -7.93
N SER A 224 16.41 13.29 -6.83
CA SER A 224 16.82 14.21 -5.77
C SER A 224 18.07 13.78 -4.99
N THR A 225 18.37 12.47 -4.95
CA THR A 225 19.57 11.96 -4.27
C THR A 225 20.86 12.11 -5.09
N LYS A 226 20.78 12.52 -6.36
CA LYS A 226 21.97 12.71 -7.22
C LYS A 226 22.80 13.93 -6.84
N VAL A 227 22.23 14.88 -6.11
CA VAL A 227 22.93 16.09 -5.66
C VAL A 227 22.87 16.18 -4.14
N LYS A 228 23.96 16.70 -3.55
CA LYS A 228 24.12 16.78 -2.09
C LYS A 228 23.27 17.90 -1.49
N GLU A 229 23.49 19.13 -1.94
CA GLU A 229 22.91 20.33 -1.34
C GLU A 229 21.53 20.71 -1.90
N LEU A 230 20.74 21.42 -1.09
CA LEU A 230 19.37 21.82 -1.45
C LEU A 230 19.29 22.85 -2.59
N HIS A 231 20.30 23.71 -2.71
CA HIS A 231 20.36 24.75 -3.74
C HIS A 231 20.96 24.26 -5.06
N PHE A 232 21.48 23.03 -5.10
CA PHE A 232 22.02 22.45 -6.33
C PHE A 232 20.91 22.07 -7.31
N TYR A 233 21.23 22.21 -8.60
CA TYR A 233 20.31 21.93 -9.69
C TYR A 233 20.32 20.45 -10.07
N VAL A 234 19.14 19.95 -10.40
CA VAL A 234 18.90 18.59 -10.87
C VAL A 234 18.29 18.67 -12.25
N ASN A 235 18.83 17.87 -13.18
CA ASN A 235 18.37 17.82 -14.56
C ASN A 235 17.12 16.93 -14.69
N LEU A 236 16.03 17.53 -15.21
CA LEU A 236 14.76 16.85 -15.45
C LEU A 236 14.83 16.07 -16.77
N ARG A 237 15.31 14.83 -16.67
CA ARG A 237 15.32 13.87 -17.79
C ARG A 237 13.91 13.57 -18.28
N LYS A 238 13.82 13.03 -19.50
CA LYS A 238 12.55 12.67 -20.17
C LYS A 238 11.63 11.86 -19.27
N GLU A 239 12.16 10.88 -18.53
CA GLU A 239 11.36 10.00 -17.66
C GLU A 239 10.73 10.76 -16.50
N ALA A 240 11.42 11.77 -15.95
CA ALA A 240 10.88 12.58 -14.86
C ALA A 240 9.72 13.42 -15.38
N ARG A 241 9.86 13.98 -16.59
CA ARG A 241 8.79 14.74 -17.24
C ARG A 241 7.56 13.87 -17.47
N VAL A 242 7.75 12.66 -18.00
CA VAL A 242 6.65 11.70 -18.20
C VAL A 242 5.94 11.39 -16.89
N ASP A 243 6.67 11.15 -15.80
CA ASP A 243 6.07 10.89 -14.49
C ASP A 243 5.31 12.12 -13.96
N LEU A 244 5.82 13.34 -14.16
CA LEU A 244 5.15 14.58 -13.78
C LEU A 244 3.91 14.88 -14.62
N GLU A 245 3.96 14.66 -15.93
CA GLU A 245 2.81 14.74 -16.83
C GLU A 245 1.74 13.72 -16.44
N PHE A 246 2.16 12.53 -16.01
CA PHE A 246 1.27 11.50 -15.51
C PHE A 246 0.59 11.92 -14.20
N TRP A 247 1.31 12.60 -13.31
CA TRP A 247 0.73 13.23 -12.12
C TRP A 247 -0.31 14.31 -12.44
N LEU A 248 -0.10 15.13 -13.48
CA LEU A 248 -1.13 16.08 -13.93
C LEU A 248 -2.40 15.35 -14.37
N ARG A 249 -2.26 14.24 -15.11
CA ARG A 249 -3.41 13.41 -15.52
C ARG A 249 -4.14 12.83 -14.30
N PHE A 250 -3.42 12.35 -13.29
CA PHE A 250 -4.06 11.87 -12.06
C PHE A 250 -4.83 12.98 -11.33
N LEU A 251 -4.21 14.15 -11.16
CA LEU A 251 -4.82 15.26 -10.44
C LEU A 251 -6.08 15.78 -11.14
N HIS A 252 -6.12 15.77 -12.48
CA HIS A 252 -7.31 16.18 -13.24
C HIS A 252 -8.39 15.09 -13.30
N ASN A 253 -8.03 13.82 -13.50
CA ASN A 253 -9.00 12.77 -13.82
C ASN A 253 -9.43 11.92 -12.62
N TRP A 254 -8.73 11.99 -11.48
CA TRP A 254 -8.90 11.01 -10.41
C TRP A 254 -9.25 11.60 -9.04
N ASN A 255 -9.23 12.92 -8.84
CA ASN A 255 -9.50 13.51 -7.53
C ASN A 255 -10.93 13.19 -7.01
N GLY A 256 -11.09 12.12 -6.22
CA GLY A 256 -12.38 11.63 -5.72
C GLY A 256 -12.79 10.23 -6.19
N ILE A 257 -11.94 9.47 -6.88
CA ILE A 257 -12.32 8.11 -7.32
C ILE A 257 -11.96 7.08 -6.24
N ASN A 258 -12.86 6.96 -5.26
CA ASN A 258 -13.11 5.85 -4.34
C ASN A 258 -12.05 5.43 -3.31
N MET A 259 -12.53 5.38 -2.06
CA MET A 259 -11.88 4.80 -0.88
C MET A 259 -12.31 3.33 -0.64
N PHE A 260 -13.41 2.89 -1.26
CA PHE A 260 -14.05 1.61 -0.96
C PHE A 260 -13.86 0.59 -2.08
N TYR A 261 -12.86 -0.25 -1.89
CA TYR A 261 -12.66 -1.47 -2.66
C TYR A 261 -13.29 -2.64 -1.90
N ASP A 262 -13.57 -3.74 -2.60
CA ASP A 262 -13.97 -5.00 -2.00
C ASP A 262 -13.04 -5.36 -0.82
N CYS A 263 -13.63 -5.83 0.29
CA CYS A 263 -12.87 -6.17 1.50
C CYS A 263 -11.79 -7.23 1.22
N ASN A 264 -12.13 -8.18 0.34
CA ASN A 264 -11.30 -9.33 0.00
C ASN A 264 -10.63 -9.18 -1.36
N TYR A 265 -9.48 -9.83 -1.52
CA TYR A 265 -8.87 -10.02 -2.83
C TYR A 265 -9.62 -11.09 -3.59
N THR A 266 -9.92 -10.83 -4.86
CA THR A 266 -10.38 -11.85 -5.80
C THR A 266 -9.18 -12.34 -6.61
N SER A 267 -8.91 -13.65 -6.60
CA SER A 267 -7.80 -14.17 -7.40
C SER A 267 -8.14 -14.12 -8.89
N ASN A 268 -7.12 -13.97 -9.74
CA ASN A 268 -7.30 -14.07 -11.19
C ASN A 268 -7.97 -15.41 -11.57
N PHE A 269 -7.68 -16.50 -10.86
CA PHE A 269 -8.33 -17.79 -11.09
C PHE A 269 -9.84 -17.76 -10.81
N ASP A 270 -10.27 -17.18 -9.70
CA ASP A 270 -11.69 -17.10 -9.34
C ASP A 270 -12.46 -16.21 -10.34
N MET A 271 -11.76 -15.25 -10.95
CA MET A 271 -12.27 -14.43 -12.04
C MET A 271 -12.30 -15.14 -13.39
N GLN A 272 -11.77 -16.37 -13.50
CA GLN A 272 -11.44 -17.05 -14.76
C GLN A 272 -10.56 -16.19 -15.67
N LEU A 273 -9.66 -15.43 -15.07
CA LEU A 273 -8.66 -14.58 -15.70
C LEU A 273 -7.32 -15.29 -15.78
N TYR A 274 -6.92 -15.59 -17.01
CA TYR A 274 -5.73 -16.36 -17.33
C TYR A 274 -4.87 -15.56 -18.30
N THR A 275 -3.60 -15.39 -17.98
CA THR A 275 -2.63 -14.64 -18.81
C THR A 275 -1.38 -15.47 -18.93
N ASP A 276 -0.80 -15.51 -20.13
CA ASP A 276 0.48 -16.19 -20.34
C ASP A 276 1.25 -15.60 -21.52
N ALA A 277 2.56 -15.86 -21.54
CA ALA A 277 3.50 -15.38 -22.52
C ALA A 277 4.45 -16.50 -22.95
N SER A 278 4.53 -16.74 -24.26
CA SER A 278 5.56 -17.56 -24.86
C SER A 278 6.79 -16.68 -25.09
N SER A 279 7.97 -17.13 -24.67
CA SER A 279 9.21 -16.36 -24.84
C SER A 279 9.58 -16.07 -26.32
N THR A 280 9.07 -16.85 -27.27
CA THR A 280 9.43 -16.75 -28.69
C THR A 280 8.27 -16.36 -29.60
N ILE A 281 7.04 -16.79 -29.30
CA ILE A 281 5.91 -16.67 -30.24
C ILE A 281 5.10 -15.39 -29.97
N GLY A 282 4.53 -15.29 -28.78
CA GLY A 282 3.58 -14.23 -28.48
C GLY A 282 3.03 -14.31 -27.06
N TYR A 283 1.88 -13.70 -26.88
CA TYR A 283 1.20 -13.59 -25.60
C TYR A 283 -0.30 -13.82 -25.79
N GLY A 284 -0.97 -14.20 -24.72
CA GLY A 284 -2.40 -14.43 -24.74
C GLY A 284 -3.05 -14.32 -23.38
N GLY A 285 -4.37 -14.15 -23.41
CA GLY A 285 -5.17 -14.15 -22.20
C GLY A 285 -6.62 -14.54 -22.46
N TYR A 286 -7.25 -15.05 -21.41
CA TYR A 286 -8.63 -15.50 -21.37
C TYR A 286 -9.31 -14.91 -20.15
N TYR A 287 -10.56 -14.48 -20.32
CA TYR A 287 -11.41 -13.92 -19.27
C TYR A 287 -12.88 -14.28 -19.55
N GLN A 288 -13.44 -15.21 -18.78
CA GLN A 288 -14.87 -15.56 -18.81
C GLN A 288 -15.46 -15.76 -20.22
N GLY A 289 -14.78 -16.55 -21.06
CA GLY A 289 -15.19 -16.82 -22.44
C GLY A 289 -14.63 -15.83 -23.47
N LYS A 290 -14.26 -14.62 -23.05
CA LYS A 290 -13.58 -13.64 -23.89
C LYS A 290 -12.09 -13.91 -23.91
N TRP A 291 -11.42 -13.66 -25.03
CA TRP A 291 -10.00 -13.98 -25.16
C TRP A 291 -9.27 -13.07 -26.14
N PHE A 292 -7.95 -13.02 -25.98
CA PHE A 292 -7.05 -12.36 -26.90
C PHE A 292 -5.76 -13.17 -27.04
N CYS A 293 -5.14 -13.09 -28.22
CA CYS A 293 -3.77 -13.54 -28.44
C CYS A 293 -3.14 -12.72 -29.57
N SER A 294 -1.82 -12.57 -29.54
CA SER A 294 -1.08 -11.96 -30.64
C SER A 294 0.38 -12.43 -30.60
N THR A 295 1.03 -12.40 -31.76
CA THR A 295 2.49 -12.47 -31.83
C THR A 295 3.11 -11.26 -31.13
N TRP A 296 4.36 -11.40 -30.71
CA TRP A 296 5.12 -10.27 -30.20
C TRP A 296 5.24 -9.15 -31.24
N PRO A 297 5.24 -7.87 -30.81
CA PRO A 297 5.61 -6.76 -31.68
C PRO A 297 7.05 -6.97 -32.19
N LYS A 298 7.31 -6.54 -33.44
CA LYS A 298 8.66 -6.63 -34.06
C LYS A 298 9.74 -5.90 -33.26
N GLU A 299 9.34 -4.90 -32.46
CA GLU A 299 10.19 -4.03 -31.65
C GLU A 299 10.07 -4.38 -30.16
N LEU A 300 10.38 -5.62 -29.78
CA LEU A 300 10.51 -5.98 -28.37
C LEU A 300 11.80 -5.37 -27.80
N PRO A 301 11.75 -4.77 -26.60
CA PRO A 301 12.97 -4.29 -25.96
C PRO A 301 13.88 -5.46 -25.57
N SER A 302 15.13 -5.40 -25.99
CA SER A 302 16.19 -6.29 -25.53
C SER A 302 16.59 -5.91 -24.10
N LEU A 303 16.26 -6.76 -23.13
CA LEU A 303 16.64 -6.56 -21.74
C LEU A 303 17.88 -7.40 -21.40
N ASN A 304 18.91 -6.78 -20.83
CA ASN A 304 20.19 -7.44 -20.52
C ASN A 304 20.08 -8.47 -19.39
N ASP A 305 19.09 -8.32 -18.52
CA ASP A 305 18.88 -9.17 -17.35
C ASP A 305 17.76 -10.16 -17.62
N LYS A 306 18.08 -11.46 -17.61
CA LYS A 306 17.12 -12.54 -17.86
C LYS A 306 15.91 -12.49 -16.93
N SER A 307 16.09 -12.11 -15.66
CA SER A 307 14.99 -12.01 -14.69
C SER A 307 14.03 -10.87 -15.04
N LEU A 308 14.57 -9.73 -15.48
CA LEU A 308 13.79 -8.59 -15.95
C LEU A 308 13.15 -8.87 -17.30
N SER A 309 13.81 -9.63 -18.18
CA SER A 309 13.22 -10.14 -19.43
C SER A 309 12.00 -11.01 -19.13
N MET A 310 12.13 -11.99 -18.25
CA MET A 310 11.01 -12.84 -17.85
C MET A 310 9.91 -12.02 -17.18
N ALA A 311 10.26 -11.07 -16.31
CA ALA A 311 9.27 -10.23 -15.64
C ALA A 311 8.53 -9.31 -16.60
N PHE A 312 9.22 -8.79 -17.62
CA PHE A 312 8.61 -8.02 -18.69
C PHE A 312 7.62 -8.88 -19.49
N LEU A 313 8.04 -10.09 -19.88
CA LEU A 313 7.20 -11.01 -20.65
C LEU A 313 5.95 -11.43 -19.89
N GLU A 314 6.04 -11.68 -18.58
CA GLU A 314 4.90 -12.06 -17.75
C GLU A 314 4.00 -10.85 -17.40
N LEU A 315 4.58 -9.68 -17.16
CA LEU A 315 3.81 -8.46 -16.88
C LEU A 315 3.03 -7.98 -18.12
N TYR A 316 3.57 -8.16 -19.32
CA TYR A 316 2.95 -7.69 -20.56
C TYR A 316 1.50 -8.19 -20.75
N PRO A 317 1.20 -9.50 -20.73
CA PRO A 317 -0.18 -9.99 -20.87
C PRO A 317 -1.09 -9.58 -19.70
N ILE A 318 -0.54 -9.36 -18.49
CA ILE A 318 -1.30 -8.77 -17.37
C ILE A 318 -1.77 -7.35 -17.73
N VAL A 319 -0.88 -6.53 -18.29
CA VAL A 319 -1.23 -5.17 -18.74
C VAL A 319 -2.26 -5.22 -19.89
N VAL A 320 -2.08 -6.11 -20.87
CA VAL A 320 -3.04 -6.27 -21.97
C VAL A 320 -4.40 -6.69 -21.42
N ALA A 321 -4.46 -7.65 -20.50
CA ALA A 321 -5.69 -8.08 -19.87
C ALA A 321 -6.39 -6.94 -19.13
N ALA A 322 -5.63 -6.12 -18.39
CA ALA A 322 -6.17 -4.92 -17.73
C ALA A 322 -6.76 -3.94 -18.74
N LEU A 323 -6.05 -3.64 -19.84
CA LEU A 323 -6.56 -2.75 -20.89
C LEU A 323 -7.79 -3.32 -21.60
N PHE A 324 -7.86 -4.65 -21.70
CA PHE A 324 -8.93 -5.37 -22.37
C PHE A 324 -10.24 -5.38 -21.57
N VAL A 325 -10.18 -5.85 -20.31
CA VAL A 325 -11.39 -6.11 -19.48
C VAL A 325 -11.41 -5.30 -18.18
N GLY A 326 -10.45 -4.41 -17.95
CA GLY A 326 -10.34 -3.65 -16.70
C GLY A 326 -11.57 -2.81 -16.33
N LYS A 327 -12.39 -2.42 -17.31
CA LYS A 327 -13.69 -1.76 -17.08
C LYS A 327 -14.69 -2.61 -16.30
N GLU A 328 -14.55 -3.93 -16.35
CA GLU A 328 -15.40 -4.91 -15.64
C GLU A 328 -14.90 -5.16 -14.20
N TRP A 329 -13.77 -4.54 -13.81
CA TRP A 329 -13.13 -4.76 -12.51
C TRP A 329 -13.40 -3.66 -11.48
N LYS A 330 -14.43 -2.83 -11.69
CA LYS A 330 -14.75 -1.70 -10.82
C LYS A 330 -14.83 -2.12 -9.34
N CYS A 331 -14.12 -1.38 -8.49
CA CYS A 331 -13.96 -1.58 -7.04
C CYS A 331 -13.27 -2.89 -6.61
N LYS A 332 -12.77 -3.71 -7.54
CA LYS A 332 -12.14 -5.00 -7.18
C LYS A 332 -10.69 -4.83 -6.73
N LYS A 333 -10.27 -5.70 -5.80
CA LYS A 333 -8.86 -5.98 -5.50
C LYS A 333 -8.46 -7.29 -6.16
N ILE A 334 -7.68 -7.21 -7.22
CA ILE A 334 -7.31 -8.37 -8.03
C ILE A 334 -5.96 -8.91 -7.58
N LEU A 335 -5.90 -10.20 -7.32
CA LEU A 335 -4.68 -10.93 -6.98
C LEU A 335 -4.25 -11.78 -8.19
N PHE A 336 -3.19 -11.36 -8.88
CA PHE A 336 -2.55 -12.17 -9.92
C PHE A 336 -1.65 -13.22 -9.29
N LEU A 337 -1.89 -14.47 -9.64
CA LEU A 337 -1.01 -15.57 -9.30
C LEU A 337 0.05 -15.70 -10.41
N CYS A 338 1.29 -15.40 -10.06
CA CYS A 338 2.43 -15.26 -10.97
C CYS A 338 3.49 -16.32 -10.68
N ASP A 339 4.24 -16.74 -11.69
CA ASP A 339 5.32 -17.73 -11.58
C ASP A 339 6.71 -17.09 -11.49
N ASN A 340 6.84 -15.79 -11.76
CA ASN A 340 8.08 -15.05 -11.57
C ASN A 340 8.03 -14.13 -10.35
N GLU A 341 8.94 -14.36 -9.40
CA GLU A 341 9.09 -13.52 -8.22
C GLU A 341 9.41 -12.06 -8.56
N ALA A 342 10.15 -11.79 -9.65
CA ALA A 342 10.46 -10.44 -10.08
C ALA A 342 9.20 -9.68 -10.51
N THR A 343 8.28 -10.33 -11.25
CA THR A 343 6.97 -9.76 -11.60
C THR A 343 6.17 -9.44 -10.33
N VAL A 344 6.12 -10.39 -9.39
CA VAL A 344 5.42 -10.21 -8.11
C VAL A 344 5.97 -9.02 -7.34
N ALA A 345 7.30 -8.91 -7.23
CA ALA A 345 7.95 -7.81 -6.54
C ALA A 345 7.68 -6.46 -7.22
N ILE A 346 7.66 -6.42 -8.56
CA ILE A 346 7.40 -5.22 -9.34
C ILE A 346 5.95 -4.76 -9.18
N VAL A 347 4.98 -5.67 -9.29
CA VAL A 347 3.56 -5.36 -9.12
C VAL A 347 3.27 -4.91 -7.69
N LYS A 348 3.75 -5.64 -6.67
CA LYS A 348 3.56 -5.27 -5.26
C LYS A 348 4.17 -3.91 -4.91
N LYS A 349 5.38 -3.61 -5.40
CA LYS A 349 6.06 -2.33 -5.14
C LYS A 349 5.55 -1.22 -6.05
N GLY A 350 4.88 -1.55 -7.15
CA GLY A 350 4.45 -0.63 -8.19
C GLY A 350 5.60 -0.05 -9.03
N ARG A 351 6.85 -0.53 -8.89
CA ARG A 351 8.03 0.10 -9.49
C ARG A 351 9.15 -0.88 -9.85
N SER A 352 9.96 -0.50 -10.84
CA SER A 352 11.16 -1.21 -11.29
C SER A 352 12.30 -0.24 -11.59
N LYS A 353 13.55 -0.75 -11.59
CA LYS A 353 14.72 0.00 -12.09
C LYS A 353 14.74 0.05 -13.63
N CYS A 354 14.04 -0.86 -14.29
CA CYS A 354 13.97 -0.96 -15.74
C CYS A 354 12.94 0.04 -16.30
N ILE A 355 13.37 0.86 -17.25
CA ILE A 355 12.53 1.88 -17.91
C ILE A 355 11.38 1.23 -18.69
N GLU A 356 11.65 0.13 -19.39
CA GLU A 356 10.66 -0.56 -20.23
C GLU A 356 9.55 -1.19 -19.38
N ILE A 357 9.89 -1.80 -18.24
CA ILE A 357 8.90 -2.28 -17.27
C ILE A 357 8.09 -1.12 -16.69
N MET A 358 8.73 0.03 -16.41
CA MET A 358 8.00 1.20 -15.91
C MET A 358 6.99 1.76 -16.93
N LYS A 359 7.20 1.56 -18.24
CA LYS A 359 6.18 1.90 -19.26
C LYS A 359 4.95 1.00 -19.12
N LEU A 360 5.14 -0.31 -18.94
CA LEU A 360 4.04 -1.24 -18.66
C LEU A 360 3.32 -0.89 -17.35
N MET A 361 4.08 -0.62 -16.28
CA MET A 361 3.51 -0.22 -15.00
C MET A 361 2.70 1.09 -15.11
N ARG A 362 3.16 2.09 -15.89
CA ARG A 362 2.35 3.31 -16.14
C ARG A 362 1.00 2.98 -16.77
N GLN A 363 0.97 2.11 -17.78
CA GLN A 363 -0.29 1.72 -18.43
C GLN A 363 -1.21 0.93 -17.49
N LEU A 364 -0.67 -0.06 -16.78
CA LEU A 364 -1.43 -0.82 -15.80
C LEU A 364 -2.01 0.10 -14.71
N THR A 365 -1.19 1.02 -14.20
CA THR A 365 -1.59 1.95 -13.15
C THR A 365 -2.61 2.98 -13.64
N TRP A 366 -2.47 3.47 -14.88
CA TRP A 366 -3.46 4.32 -15.53
C TRP A 366 -4.80 3.59 -15.66
N CYS A 367 -4.76 2.35 -16.15
CA CYS A 367 -5.95 1.53 -16.36
C CYS A 367 -6.66 1.24 -15.02
N ALA A 368 -5.90 0.86 -14.00
CA ALA A 368 -6.37 0.64 -12.63
C ALA A 368 -7.04 1.89 -12.05
N CYS A 369 -6.42 3.06 -12.28
CA CYS A 369 -6.91 4.35 -11.85
C CYS A 369 -8.23 4.73 -12.54
N VAL A 370 -8.29 4.70 -13.88
CA VAL A 370 -9.47 5.09 -14.66
C VAL A 370 -10.66 4.16 -14.41
N ASN A 371 -10.41 2.87 -14.25
CA ASN A 371 -11.48 1.88 -14.05
C ASN A 371 -11.71 1.53 -12.58
N ASN A 372 -11.04 2.22 -11.65
CA ASN A 372 -11.17 2.06 -10.21
C ASN A 372 -10.98 0.61 -9.72
N PHE A 373 -9.83 0.00 -9.98
CA PHE A 373 -9.46 -1.31 -9.43
C PHE A 373 -8.05 -1.29 -8.85
N GLN A 374 -7.76 -2.26 -7.99
CA GLN A 374 -6.42 -2.48 -7.45
C GLN A 374 -5.85 -3.80 -7.95
N VAL A 375 -4.53 -3.80 -8.17
CA VAL A 375 -3.80 -4.99 -8.59
C VAL A 375 -2.69 -5.27 -7.59
N THR A 376 -2.59 -6.54 -7.21
CA THR A 376 -1.43 -7.09 -6.51
C THR A 376 -1.08 -8.44 -7.12
N ALA A 377 0.04 -9.01 -6.72
CA ALA A 377 0.48 -10.32 -7.19
C ALA A 377 0.98 -11.19 -6.04
N LYS A 378 0.91 -12.51 -6.19
CA LYS A 378 1.51 -13.50 -5.29
C LYS A 378 2.20 -14.58 -6.11
N HIS A 379 3.41 -14.93 -5.68
CA HIS A 379 4.18 -16.00 -6.29
C HIS A 379 3.53 -17.35 -5.99
N ILE A 380 3.41 -18.20 -7.01
CA ILE A 380 3.04 -19.60 -6.89
C ILE A 380 3.92 -20.45 -7.81
N GLU A 381 4.28 -21.65 -7.37
CA GLU A 381 5.10 -22.53 -8.18
C GLU A 381 4.27 -23.14 -9.33
N GLY A 382 4.70 -22.85 -10.57
CA GLY A 382 4.45 -23.69 -11.75
C GLY A 382 3.00 -24.13 -11.98
N ARG A 383 2.03 -23.21 -11.97
CA ARG A 383 0.64 -23.58 -12.25
C ARG A 383 0.41 -23.75 -13.75
N LYS A 384 -0.03 -24.94 -14.17
CA LYS A 384 -0.38 -25.22 -15.57
C LYS A 384 -1.66 -24.47 -15.97
N ASN A 385 -1.51 -23.34 -16.62
CA ASN A 385 -2.60 -22.63 -17.26
C ASN A 385 -2.71 -23.04 -18.74
N ASN A 386 -3.24 -24.24 -18.98
CA ASN A 386 -3.25 -24.85 -20.31
C ASN A 386 -4.01 -24.00 -21.35
N ILE A 387 -5.00 -23.20 -20.92
CA ILE A 387 -5.79 -22.32 -21.79
C ILE A 387 -4.90 -21.17 -22.28
N SER A 388 -4.30 -20.40 -21.38
CA SER A 388 -3.46 -19.27 -21.79
C SER A 388 -2.14 -19.70 -22.43
N ASP A 389 -1.59 -20.88 -22.09
CA ASP A 389 -0.44 -21.48 -22.81
C ASP A 389 -0.78 -21.79 -24.27
N ALA A 390 -1.96 -22.34 -24.54
CA ALA A 390 -2.41 -22.55 -25.92
C ALA A 390 -2.55 -21.22 -26.67
N LEU A 391 -3.06 -20.16 -26.00
CA LEU A 391 -3.20 -18.83 -26.58
C LEU A 391 -1.85 -18.15 -26.84
N SER A 392 -0.91 -18.21 -25.88
CA SER A 392 0.41 -17.57 -25.97
C SER A 392 1.29 -18.18 -27.07
N ARG A 393 1.06 -19.47 -27.37
CA ARG A 393 1.70 -20.22 -28.47
C ARG A 393 0.90 -20.24 -29.77
N LEU A 394 -0.24 -19.53 -29.84
CA LEU A 394 -1.13 -19.47 -30.99
C LEU A 394 -1.69 -20.84 -31.46
N GLN A 395 -1.85 -21.78 -30.53
CA GLN A 395 -2.38 -23.13 -30.79
C GLN A 395 -3.93 -23.13 -30.73
N MET A 396 -4.58 -22.52 -31.72
CA MET A 396 -6.04 -22.29 -31.71
C MET A 396 -6.88 -23.57 -31.60
N GLU A 397 -6.48 -24.67 -32.26
CA GLU A 397 -7.20 -25.95 -32.15
C GLU A 397 -7.12 -26.56 -30.74
N LYS A 398 -5.98 -26.39 -30.05
CA LYS A 398 -5.83 -26.82 -28.65
C LYS A 398 -6.66 -25.92 -27.74
N PHE A 399 -6.64 -24.62 -27.98
CA PHE A 399 -7.43 -23.64 -27.22
C PHE A 399 -8.94 -23.93 -27.29
N HIS A 400 -9.51 -24.08 -28.50
CA HIS A 400 -10.94 -24.34 -28.66
C HIS A 400 -11.38 -25.69 -28.08
N ARG A 401 -10.49 -26.69 -28.03
CA ARG A 401 -10.75 -27.95 -27.29
C ARG A 401 -10.78 -27.76 -25.78
N LEU A 402 -9.91 -26.91 -25.24
CA LEU A 402 -9.81 -26.64 -23.80
C LEU A 402 -10.88 -25.66 -23.30
N ALA A 403 -11.37 -24.77 -24.16
CA ALA A 403 -12.38 -23.76 -23.84
C ALA A 403 -13.47 -23.72 -24.94
N PRO A 404 -14.36 -24.74 -25.00
CA PRO A 404 -15.38 -24.82 -26.05
C PRO A 404 -16.44 -23.71 -25.96
N HIS A 405 -16.57 -23.08 -24.78
CA HIS A 405 -17.49 -21.97 -24.53
C HIS A 405 -16.87 -20.60 -24.85
N ALA A 406 -15.62 -20.54 -25.32
CA ALA A 406 -14.98 -19.29 -25.71
C ALA A 406 -15.69 -18.66 -26.92
N GLU A 407 -15.65 -17.34 -27.01
CA GLU A 407 -16.19 -16.62 -28.16
C GLU A 407 -15.50 -17.05 -29.47
N LYS A 408 -16.24 -17.01 -30.58
CA LYS A 408 -15.74 -17.50 -31.89
C LYS A 408 -14.59 -16.68 -32.44
N LEU A 409 -14.51 -15.39 -32.11
CA LEU A 409 -13.50 -14.47 -32.61
C LEU A 409 -12.72 -13.88 -31.43
N PRO A 410 -11.40 -13.63 -31.60
CA PRO A 410 -10.62 -12.91 -30.59
C PRO A 410 -11.08 -11.47 -30.50
N HIS A 411 -10.98 -10.89 -29.31
CA HIS A 411 -11.10 -9.45 -29.16
C HIS A 411 -9.83 -8.74 -29.63
N THR A 412 -10.02 -7.67 -30.42
CA THR A 412 -8.92 -6.81 -30.85
C THR A 412 -8.29 -6.11 -29.64
N THR A 413 -7.02 -6.38 -29.39
CA THR A 413 -6.28 -5.70 -28.32
C THR A 413 -5.86 -4.30 -28.78
N ALA A 414 -5.98 -3.32 -27.89
CA ALA A 414 -5.27 -2.06 -28.08
C ALA A 414 -3.77 -2.36 -28.06
N ARG A 415 -3.01 -1.86 -29.04
CA ARG A 415 -1.55 -2.00 -29.03
C ARG A 415 -1.00 -1.30 -27.78
N VAL A 416 -0.36 -2.06 -26.90
CA VAL A 416 0.43 -1.52 -25.78
C VAL A 416 1.54 -0.68 -26.39
N SER A 417 1.40 0.65 -26.35
CA SER A 417 2.43 1.55 -26.86
C SER A 417 3.69 1.40 -26.01
N THR A 418 4.79 0.97 -26.62
CA THR A 418 6.12 0.95 -25.98
C THR A 418 6.81 2.32 -26.04
N LYS A 419 6.16 3.34 -26.60
CA LYS A 419 6.65 4.73 -26.66
C LYS A 419 6.31 5.53 -25.41
#